data_AF-A0A2E0ME24-F1
#
_entry.id   AF-A0A2E0ME24-F1
#
_cell.length_a   1.000
_cell.length_b   1.000
_cell.length_c   1.000
_cell.angle_alpha   90.00
_cell.angle_beta   90.00
_cell.angle_gamma   90.00
#
_symmetry.space_group_name_H-M   'P 1'
#
loop_
_entity.id
_entity.type
_entity.pdbx_description
1 polymer ?
#
loop_
_entity_poly.entity_id
_entity_poly.type
_entity_poly.pdbx_seq_one_letter_code
_entity_poly.pdbx_strand_id
1 'polypeptide(L)'
;MYGDKTSIQLNDAIKNKKDIRMFLDEKRASIKSSYSEVDPQIGASKAKKMVVCLKVDKKTKLGIVSEVKEELRDASALKINYIVNEGK
;
A
#
# COMPACT_ATOMS: atom_id res chain seq x y z
N MET A 1 -3.12 15.13 23.43
CA MET A 1 -3.81 13.83 23.53
C MET A 1 -3.39 12.98 22.33
N TYR A 2 -2.55 11.96 22.54
CA TYR A 2 -2.18 11.04 21.47
C TYR A 2 -3.38 10.14 21.14
N GLY A 3 -3.71 10.03 19.85
CA GLY A 3 -4.94 9.38 19.39
C GLY A 3 -4.97 7.89 19.72
N ASP A 4 -6.00 7.48 20.46
CA ASP A 4 -6.33 6.08 20.80
C ASP A 4 -6.86 5.27 19.58
N LYS A 5 -7.01 5.93 18.43
CA LYS A 5 -7.58 5.34 17.22
C LYS A 5 -6.48 4.91 16.27
N THR A 6 -6.45 3.61 15.99
CA THR A 6 -5.67 3.06 14.88
C THR A 6 -6.10 3.75 13.57
N SER A 7 -5.13 4.27 12.84
CA SER A 7 -5.33 5.01 11.60
C SER A 7 -4.44 4.42 10.49
N ILE A 8 -4.89 4.50 9.24
CA ILE A 8 -4.12 4.04 8.09
C ILE A 8 -3.46 5.25 7.44
N GLN A 9 -2.18 5.13 7.09
CA GLN A 9 -1.43 6.16 6.38
C GLN A 9 -0.97 5.63 5.03
N LEU A 10 -1.26 6.38 3.96
CA LEU A 10 -0.81 6.09 2.61
C LEU A 10 0.17 7.20 2.17
N ASN A 11 1.46 6.89 2.17
CA ASN A 11 2.57 7.84 2.12
C ASN A 11 2.51 8.89 3.25
N ASP A 12 1.93 10.06 2.98
CA ASP A 12 1.95 11.23 3.88
C ASP A 12 0.52 11.66 4.31
N ALA A 13 -0.50 10.93 3.84
CA ALA A 13 -1.88 11.24 4.12
C ALA A 13 -2.52 10.16 5.02
N ILE A 14 -3.23 10.61 6.06
CA ILE A 14 -4.14 9.76 6.83
C ILE A 14 -5.35 9.47 5.93
N LYS A 15 -5.60 8.19 5.68
CA LYS A 15 -6.60 7.71 4.71
C LYS A 15 -7.43 6.58 5.30
N ASN A 16 -8.51 6.24 4.60
CA ASN A 16 -9.35 5.11 4.96
C ASN A 16 -8.98 3.87 4.13
N LYS A 17 -9.42 2.70 4.59
CA LYS A 17 -9.22 1.42 3.89
C LYS A 17 -9.73 1.44 2.43
N LYS A 18 -10.82 2.15 2.16
CA LYS A 18 -11.41 2.29 0.82
C LYS A 18 -10.52 3.05 -0.16
N ASP A 19 -9.65 3.93 0.36
CA ASP A 19 -8.77 4.75 -0.47
C ASP A 19 -7.55 3.95 -0.98
N ILE A 20 -7.30 2.77 -0.42
CA ILE A 20 -6.15 1.92 -0.77
C ILE A 20 -6.17 1.56 -2.25
N ARG A 21 -7.34 1.22 -2.80
CA ARG A 21 -7.47 0.84 -4.20
C ARG A 21 -7.11 1.98 -5.14
N MET A 22 -7.71 3.16 -4.92
CA MET A 22 -7.44 4.35 -5.73
C MET A 22 -5.96 4.74 -5.65
N PHE A 23 -5.38 4.70 -4.45
CA PHE A 23 -3.97 4.97 -4.24
C PHE A 23 -3.04 4.02 -5.02
N LEU A 24 -3.37 2.72 -5.07
CA LEU A 24 -2.58 1.75 -5.83
C LEU A 24 -2.67 2.00 -7.34
N ASP A 25 -3.86 2.32 -7.84
CA ASP A 25 -4.06 2.58 -9.26
C ASP A 25 -3.34 3.86 -9.70
N GLU A 26 -3.36 4.91 -8.87
CA GLU A 26 -2.57 6.12 -9.07
C GLU A 26 -1.06 5.82 -9.09
N LYS A 27 -0.56 4.99 -8.15
CA LYS A 27 0.85 4.61 -8.12
C LYS A 27 1.26 3.79 -9.34
N ARG A 28 0.41 2.85 -9.79
CA ARG A 28 0.64 2.09 -11.02
C ARG A 28 0.63 2.99 -12.25
N ALA A 29 -0.30 3.94 -12.33
CA ALA A 29 -0.36 4.92 -13.42
C ALA A 29 0.88 5.82 -13.44
N SER A 30 1.32 6.30 -12.27
CA SER A 30 2.55 7.09 -12.12
C SER A 30 3.78 6.31 -12.59
N ILE A 31 3.93 5.04 -12.19
CA ILE A 31 5.03 4.18 -12.68
C ILE A 31 4.97 4.04 -14.20
N LYS A 32 3.79 3.78 -14.78
CA LYS A 32 3.66 3.68 -16.25
C LYS A 32 4.07 4.98 -16.93
N SER A 33 3.62 6.13 -16.41
CA SER A 33 3.96 7.45 -16.94
C SER A 33 5.46 7.72 -16.90
N SER A 34 6.14 7.38 -15.80
CA SER A 34 7.59 7.62 -15.65
C SER A 34 8.46 6.82 -16.62
N TYR A 35 7.96 5.71 -17.18
CA TYR A 35 8.67 4.89 -18.16
C TYR A 35 8.07 4.96 -19.56
N SER A 36 7.04 5.78 -19.77
CA SER A 36 6.34 5.90 -21.06
C SER A 36 7.24 6.43 -22.17
N GLU A 37 8.22 7.26 -21.83
CA GLU A 37 9.17 7.86 -22.79
C GLU A 37 10.31 6.90 -23.17
N VAL A 38 10.62 5.94 -22.31
CA VAL A 38 11.70 4.96 -22.53
C VAL A 38 11.17 3.74 -23.27
N ASP A 39 10.13 3.10 -22.71
CA ASP A 39 9.45 1.97 -23.31
C ASP A 39 8.14 1.66 -22.53
N PRO A 40 6.95 1.70 -23.18
CA PRO A 40 5.67 1.42 -22.54
C PRO A 40 5.58 0.01 -21.90
N GLN A 41 6.27 -0.97 -22.48
CA GLN A 41 6.29 -2.36 -22.03
C GLN A 41 7.10 -2.51 -20.72
N ILE A 42 8.14 -1.70 -20.53
CA ILE A 42 8.90 -1.62 -19.27
C ILE A 42 8.02 -1.04 -18.16
N GLY A 43 7.29 0.05 -18.45
CA GLY A 43 6.36 0.67 -17.50
C GLY A 43 5.26 -0.30 -17.03
N ALA A 44 4.64 -1.02 -17.95
CA ALA A 44 3.63 -2.04 -17.63
C ALA A 44 4.22 -3.20 -16.78
N SER A 45 5.44 -3.65 -17.11
CA SER A 45 6.12 -4.70 -16.37
C SER A 45 6.52 -4.27 -14.95
N LYS A 46 7.00 -3.04 -14.77
CA LYS A 46 7.33 -2.45 -13.47
C LYS A 46 6.09 -2.29 -12.61
N ALA A 47 4.99 -1.76 -13.16
CA ALA A 47 3.73 -1.62 -12.45
C ALA A 47 3.17 -2.96 -11.96
N LYS A 48 3.30 -4.03 -12.77
CA LYS A 48 2.90 -5.40 -12.39
C LYS A 48 3.80 -6.01 -11.31
N LYS A 49 5.08 -5.60 -11.26
CA LYS A 49 6.07 -6.07 -10.27
C LYS A 49 6.12 -5.20 -9.01
N MET A 50 5.26 -4.19 -8.88
CA MET A 50 5.19 -3.33 -7.70
C MET A 50 5.02 -4.16 -6.42
N VAL A 51 5.81 -3.85 -5.40
CA VAL A 51 5.75 -4.48 -4.07
C VAL A 51 5.22 -3.45 -3.09
N VAL A 52 4.21 -3.84 -2.31
CA VAL A 52 3.64 -3.00 -1.26
C VAL A 52 4.27 -3.39 0.07
N CYS A 53 4.84 -2.43 0.78
CA CYS A 53 5.38 -2.64 2.12
C CYS A 53 4.35 -2.20 3.15
N LEU A 54 3.84 -3.14 3.94
CA LEU A 54 2.95 -2.86 5.05
C LEU A 54 3.77 -2.80 6.34
N LYS A 55 3.92 -1.59 6.88
CA LYS A 55 4.52 -1.34 8.19
C LYS A 55 3.42 -1.26 9.24
N VAL A 56 3.49 -2.10 10.26
CA VAL A 56 2.44 -2.21 11.29
C VAL A 56 3.04 -2.02 12.68
N ASP A 57 2.40 -1.18 13.49
CA ASP A 57 2.78 -1.00 14.89
C ASP A 57 2.28 -2.14 15.77
N LYS A 58 3.04 -2.49 16.82
CA LYS A 58 2.75 -3.60 17.75
C LYS A 58 1.38 -3.49 18.43
N LYS A 59 0.90 -2.26 18.68
CA LYS A 59 -0.39 -2.00 19.34
C LYS A 59 -1.57 -1.89 18.37
N THR A 60 -1.35 -2.13 17.08
CA THR A 60 -2.39 -2.07 16.05
C THR A 60 -3.40 -3.20 16.24
N LYS A 61 -4.69 -2.88 16.15
CA LYS A 61 -5.75 -3.89 16.19
C LYS A 61 -5.66 -4.81 14.96
N LEU A 62 -5.64 -6.12 15.18
CA LEU A 62 -5.54 -7.12 14.11
C LEU A 62 -6.67 -6.98 13.07
N GLY A 63 -7.88 -6.60 13.49
CA GLY A 63 -9.02 -6.39 12.59
C GLY A 63 -8.71 -5.39 11.47
N ILE A 64 -8.01 -4.30 11.77
CA ILE A 64 -7.63 -3.30 10.76
C ILE A 64 -6.58 -3.84 9.80
N VAL A 65 -5.64 -4.65 10.30
CA VAL A 65 -4.64 -5.30 9.46
C VAL A 65 -5.30 -6.29 8.50
N SER A 66 -6.30 -7.05 8.95
CA SER A 66 -7.07 -7.96 8.11
C SER A 66 -7.86 -7.21 7.04
N GLU A 67 -8.55 -6.13 7.40
CA GLU A 67 -9.27 -5.29 6.43
C GLU A 67 -8.35 -4.71 5.36
N VAL A 68 -7.17 -4.21 5.74
CA VAL A 68 -6.17 -3.70 4.79
C VAL A 68 -5.68 -4.80 3.84
N LYS A 69 -5.50 -6.03 4.34
CA LYS A 69 -5.10 -7.17 3.51
C LYS A 69 -6.16 -7.55 2.48
N GLU A 70 -7.44 -7.53 2.87
CA GLU A 70 -8.56 -7.80 1.96
C GLU A 70 -8.60 -6.76 0.84
N GLU A 71 -8.54 -5.47 1.18
CA GLU A 71 -8.52 -4.39 0.19
C GLU A 71 -7.32 -4.48 -0.77
N LEU A 72 -6.13 -4.81 -0.25
CA LEU A 72 -4.94 -5.03 -1.08
C LEU A 72 -5.10 -6.23 -2.01
N ARG A 73 -5.76 -7.30 -1.56
CA ARG A 73 -6.05 -8.48 -2.38
C ARG A 73 -7.04 -8.15 -3.49
N ASP A 74 -8.10 -7.40 -3.19
CA ASP A 74 -9.09 -6.95 -4.17
C ASP A 74 -8.49 -5.99 -5.21
N ALA A 75 -7.51 -5.17 -4.80
CA ALA A 75 -6.71 -4.32 -5.69
C ALA A 75 -5.65 -5.10 -6.51
N SER A 76 -5.63 -6.43 -6.43
CA SER A 76 -4.64 -7.32 -7.08
C SER A 76 -3.18 -7.01 -6.68
N ALA A 77 -2.98 -6.47 -5.47
CA ALA A 77 -1.67 -6.20 -4.89
C ALA A 77 -1.10 -7.46 -4.22
N LEU A 78 -0.76 -8.47 -5.01
CA LEU A 78 -0.40 -9.79 -4.49
C LEU A 78 1.00 -9.84 -3.87
N LYS A 79 1.86 -8.87 -4.18
CA LYS A 79 3.22 -8.78 -3.64
C LYS A 79 3.25 -7.83 -2.45
N ILE A 80 3.15 -8.40 -1.25
CA ILE A 80 3.11 -7.67 0.01
C ILE A 80 4.29 -8.09 0.89
N ASN A 81 5.08 -7.12 1.34
CA ASN A 81 6.10 -7.31 2.37
C ASN A 81 5.57 -6.81 3.71
N TYR A 82 5.71 -7.61 4.76
CA TYR A 82 5.32 -7.25 6.12
C TYR A 82 6.53 -6.81 6.93
N ILE A 83 6.44 -5.63 7.52
CA ILE A 83 7.48 -5.08 8.38
C ILE A 83 6.87 -4.87 9.76
N VAL A 84 7.35 -5.66 10.71
CA VAL A 84 7.02 -5.53 12.14
C VAL A 84 8.29 -5.12 12.87
N ASN A 85 8.19 -4.13 13.75
CA ASN A 85 9.28 -3.81 14.66
C ASN A 85 9.15 -4.67 15.92
N GLU A 86 10.13 -5.51 16.19
CA GLU A 86 10.34 -6.04 17.54
C GLU A 86 10.81 -4.86 18.42
N GLY A 87 9.86 -4.29 19.17
CA GLY A 87 10.19 -3.26 20.15
C GLY A 87 11.16 -3.84 21.18
N LYS A 88 12.32 -3.19 21.35
CA LYS A 88 13.12 -3.30 22.57
C LYS A 88 12.32 -2.79 23.76
#